data_AF-A0A821EMC1-F1
#
_entry.id   AF-A0A821EMC1-F1
#
_cell.length_a   1.000
_cell.length_b   1.000
_cell.length_c   1.000
_cell.angle_alpha   90.00
_cell.angle_beta   90.00
_cell.angle_gamma   90.00
#
_symmetry.space_group_name_H-M   'P 1'
#
loop_
_entity.id
_entity.type
_entity.pdbx_description
1 polymer ?
#
loop_
_entity_poly.entity_id
_entity_poly.type
_entity_poly.pdbx_seq_one_letter_code
_entity_poly.pdbx_strand_id
1 'polypeptide(L)'
;MIKDKVDTRKKIITISKKGEAMLPQLMPLWKDFEMGVGEIFEKAEINILEVLEKIETQIEEKSIYDRVIERAKARLRANVKIEKFSAVYKADFKNLNLEWLNHYFEVEPIDKKILNNPESEIINTGGMIFFALIDEKVVGTCAMIKINDSFELSKGKSKKEIPVDSRWTFGEAKPRFFIRELSSKVPFKTQAQQMQPPPPKLEAKMKAEAITNLSKALIESYIFLDTAQKVEAILNANLKNGLYDKIDDPMEFAQTITKDIQAITQDKHLRFGFNPQLAADLLKGGDDDETNPILKKKFEDEMKQNNYGFKKLEVLN
;
A
#
# COMPACT_ATOMS: atom_id res chain seq x y z
N MET A 1 30.06 23.36 -19.57
CA MET A 1 29.20 22.70 -18.56
C MET A 1 28.47 23.76 -17.78
N ILE A 2 27.15 23.78 -17.90
CA ILE A 2 26.26 24.71 -17.20
C ILE A 2 25.53 23.89 -16.14
N LYS A 3 25.49 24.37 -14.89
CA LYS A 3 24.65 23.73 -13.86
C LYS A 3 23.18 24.01 -14.19
N ASP A 4 22.35 22.98 -14.13
CA ASP A 4 20.92 23.16 -14.26
C ASP A 4 20.40 24.05 -13.11
N LYS A 5 19.47 24.96 -13.42
CA LYS A 5 18.96 25.96 -12.47
C LYS A 5 18.00 25.37 -11.43
N VAL A 6 17.46 24.17 -11.67
CA VAL A 6 16.44 23.52 -10.86
C VAL A 6 17.02 22.29 -10.12
N ASP A 7 17.90 21.52 -10.76
CA ASP A 7 18.56 20.36 -10.14
C ASP A 7 20.09 20.43 -10.22
N THR A 8 20.73 20.75 -9.10
CA THR A 8 22.20 20.90 -9.01
C THR A 8 23.00 19.62 -9.29
N ARG A 9 22.34 18.45 -9.35
CA ARG A 9 22.96 17.16 -9.76
C ARG A 9 23.02 17.01 -11.29
N LYS A 10 22.23 17.77 -12.03
CA LYS A 10 22.25 17.78 -13.50
C LYS A 10 23.32 18.76 -14.00
N LYS A 11 24.20 18.26 -14.86
CA LYS A 11 25.21 19.05 -15.57
C LYS A 11 24.84 19.06 -17.05
N ILE A 12 24.49 20.23 -17.56
CA ILE A 12 24.19 20.43 -18.98
C ILE A 12 25.53 20.65 -19.70
N ILE A 13 25.83 19.76 -20.65
CA ILE A 13 27.02 19.86 -21.48
C ILE A 13 26.60 20.49 -22.80
N THR A 14 27.08 21.70 -23.06
CA THR A 14 26.90 22.41 -24.33
C THR A 14 28.23 22.52 -25.06
N ILE A 15 28.18 22.41 -26.39
CA ILE A 15 29.35 22.60 -27.25
C ILE A 15 29.83 24.05 -27.11
N SER A 16 31.15 24.24 -26.98
CA SER A 16 31.75 25.58 -26.92
C SER A 16 31.84 26.19 -28.32
N LYS A 17 31.96 27.52 -28.44
CA LYS A 17 32.17 28.20 -29.73
C LYS A 17 33.36 27.64 -30.52
N LYS A 18 34.43 27.21 -29.83
CA LYS A 18 35.57 26.53 -30.44
C LYS A 18 35.19 25.14 -30.97
N GLY A 19 34.36 24.41 -30.23
CA GLY A 19 33.81 23.11 -30.66
C GLY A 19 32.88 23.23 -31.87
N GLU A 20 32.02 24.26 -31.92
CA GLU A 20 31.16 24.53 -33.09
C GLU A 20 31.99 24.83 -34.34
N ALA A 21 33.07 25.62 -34.20
CA ALA A 21 33.97 25.91 -35.31
C ALA A 21 34.75 24.67 -35.80
N MET A 22 35.01 23.70 -34.92
CA MET A 22 35.70 22.44 -35.26
C MET A 22 34.74 21.37 -35.79
N LEU A 23 33.43 21.51 -35.58
CA LEU A 23 32.42 20.53 -35.95
C LEU A 23 32.49 20.11 -37.44
N PRO A 24 32.61 21.04 -38.42
CA PRO A 24 32.67 20.67 -39.83
C PRO A 24 33.90 19.82 -40.18
N GLN A 25 35.00 20.02 -39.46
CA GLN A 25 36.25 19.29 -39.67
C GLN A 25 36.22 17.90 -39.01
N LEU A 26 35.48 17.76 -37.91
CA LEU A 26 35.32 16.50 -37.15
C LEU A 26 34.21 15.60 -37.72
N MET A 27 33.23 16.16 -38.44
CA MET A 27 32.11 15.38 -38.99
C MET A 27 32.52 14.20 -39.89
N PRO A 28 33.51 14.30 -40.78
CA PRO A 28 33.96 13.15 -41.56
C PRO A 28 34.48 12.01 -40.67
N LEU A 29 35.34 12.34 -39.70
CA LEU A 29 35.88 11.36 -38.75
C LEU A 29 34.78 10.74 -37.88
N TRP A 30 33.77 11.51 -37.50
CA TRP A 30 32.62 11.02 -36.76
C TRP A 30 31.80 10.01 -37.57
N LYS A 31 31.60 10.27 -38.87
CA LYS A 31 30.94 9.33 -39.78
C LYS A 31 31.76 8.04 -39.94
N ASP A 32 33.08 8.15 -40.07
CA ASP A 32 33.94 6.97 -40.15
C ASP A 32 33.86 6.12 -38.87
N PHE A 33 33.78 6.77 -37.71
CA PHE A 33 33.57 6.11 -36.43
C PHE A 33 32.18 5.45 -36.33
N GLU A 34 31.13 6.15 -36.76
CA GLU A 34 29.76 5.63 -36.81
C GLU A 34 29.66 4.39 -37.71
N MET A 35 30.28 4.43 -38.89
CA MET A 35 30.34 3.29 -39.80
C MET A 35 31.11 2.11 -39.18
N GLY A 36 32.31 2.35 -38.61
CA GLY A 36 33.11 1.29 -38.00
C GLY A 36 32.43 0.64 -36.80
N VAL A 37 31.72 1.42 -35.99
CA VAL A 37 30.89 0.89 -34.89
C VAL A 37 29.67 0.15 -35.45
N GLY A 38 29.03 0.67 -36.49
CA GLY A 38 27.90 0.04 -37.18
C GLY A 38 28.24 -1.34 -37.72
N GLU A 39 29.40 -1.50 -38.38
CA GLU A 39 29.87 -2.79 -38.89
C GLU A 39 30.04 -3.85 -37.79
N ILE A 40 30.47 -3.44 -36.59
CA ILE A 40 30.59 -4.34 -35.43
C ILE A 40 29.21 -4.80 -34.99
N PHE A 41 28.24 -3.88 -34.88
CA PHE A 41 26.89 -4.21 -34.45
C PHE A 41 26.10 -5.02 -35.49
N GLU A 42 26.29 -4.76 -36.79
CA GLU A 42 25.69 -5.57 -37.86
C GLU A 42 26.20 -7.02 -37.81
N LYS A 43 27.50 -7.23 -37.60
CA LYS A 43 28.08 -8.58 -37.47
C LYS A 43 27.75 -9.27 -36.15
N ALA A 44 27.54 -8.51 -35.09
CA ALA A 44 27.21 -9.06 -33.77
C ALA A 44 25.75 -9.55 -33.68
N GLU A 45 24.87 -9.18 -34.63
CA GLU A 45 23.43 -9.48 -34.65
C GLU A 45 22.66 -9.07 -33.38
N ILE A 46 23.28 -8.26 -32.50
CA ILE A 46 22.70 -7.86 -31.21
C ILE A 46 22.62 -6.35 -31.16
N ASN A 47 21.38 -5.84 -31.20
CA ASN A 47 21.10 -4.45 -30.90
C ASN A 47 21.01 -4.25 -29.37
N ILE A 48 22.12 -3.83 -28.76
CA ILE A 48 22.19 -3.61 -27.31
C ILE A 48 21.15 -2.60 -26.84
N LEU A 49 20.85 -1.56 -27.63
CA LEU A 49 19.88 -0.54 -27.24
C LEU A 49 18.47 -1.13 -27.13
N GLU A 50 18.08 -1.99 -28.08
CA GLU A 50 16.80 -2.69 -28.03
C GLU A 50 16.73 -3.67 -26.84
N VAL A 51 17.85 -4.32 -26.51
CA VAL A 51 17.93 -5.19 -25.32
C VAL A 51 17.79 -4.39 -24.04
N LEU A 52 18.43 -3.22 -23.95
CA LEU A 52 18.32 -2.33 -22.79
C LEU A 52 16.90 -1.82 -22.62
N GLU A 53 16.25 -1.36 -23.69
CA GLU A 53 14.86 -0.89 -23.67
C GLU A 53 13.91 -2.01 -23.18
N LYS A 54 14.10 -3.24 -23.65
CA LYS A 54 13.33 -4.41 -23.17
C LYS A 54 13.56 -4.68 -21.69
N ILE A 55 14.80 -4.59 -21.21
CA ILE A 55 15.13 -4.80 -19.80
C ILE A 55 14.47 -3.71 -18.93
N GLU A 56 14.57 -2.45 -19.35
CA GLU A 56 13.96 -1.31 -18.65
C GLU A 56 12.44 -1.48 -18.57
N THR A 57 11.79 -1.82 -19.69
CA THR A 57 10.35 -2.13 -19.73
C THR A 57 9.98 -3.22 -18.72
N GLN A 58 10.76 -4.31 -18.64
CA GLN A 58 10.48 -5.40 -17.69
C GLN A 58 10.72 -5.02 -16.22
N ILE A 59 11.64 -4.09 -15.96
CA ILE A 59 11.90 -3.56 -14.61
C ILE A 59 10.76 -2.63 -14.19
N GLU A 60 10.25 -1.79 -15.10
CA GLU A 60 9.09 -0.92 -14.86
C GLU A 60 7.81 -1.71 -14.63
N GLU A 61 7.56 -2.74 -15.44
CA GLU A 61 6.41 -3.63 -15.24
C GLU A 61 6.45 -4.35 -13.89
N LYS A 62 7.63 -4.79 -13.47
CA LYS A 62 7.81 -5.43 -12.17
C LYS A 62 9.24 -5.28 -11.68
N SER A 63 9.37 -4.51 -10.61
CA SER A 63 10.66 -4.24 -9.99
C SER A 63 11.38 -5.52 -9.56
N ILE A 64 12.71 -5.45 -9.56
CA ILE A 64 13.55 -6.53 -9.00
C ILE A 64 13.19 -6.77 -7.53
N TYR A 65 12.88 -5.71 -6.78
CA TYR A 65 12.43 -5.79 -5.40
C TYR A 65 11.20 -6.69 -5.26
N ASP A 66 10.14 -6.47 -6.05
CA ASP A 66 8.91 -7.27 -6.00
C ASP A 66 9.17 -8.72 -6.41
N ARG A 67 9.97 -8.92 -7.46
CA ARG A 67 10.39 -10.25 -7.94
C ARG A 67 11.11 -11.03 -6.84
N VAL A 68 11.98 -10.38 -6.07
CA VAL A 68 12.74 -11.01 -4.98
C VAL A 68 11.84 -11.25 -3.77
N ILE A 69 11.02 -10.28 -3.39
CA ILE A 69 10.08 -10.36 -2.26
C ILE A 69 9.09 -11.51 -2.44
N GLU A 70 8.53 -11.68 -3.64
CA GLU A 70 7.61 -12.77 -3.90
C GLU A 70 8.26 -14.14 -3.73
N ARG A 71 9.50 -14.30 -4.22
CA ARG A 71 10.26 -15.54 -4.05
C ARG A 71 10.60 -15.78 -2.58
N ALA A 72 10.97 -14.75 -1.84
CA ALA A 72 11.20 -14.84 -0.40
C ALA A 72 9.92 -15.24 0.36
N LYS A 73 8.78 -14.60 0.05
CA LYS A 73 7.47 -14.94 0.60
C LYS A 73 7.07 -16.39 0.27
N ALA A 74 7.37 -16.87 -0.94
CA ALA A 74 7.08 -18.25 -1.34
C ALA A 74 7.92 -19.27 -0.54
N ARG A 75 9.21 -19.00 -0.32
CA ARG A 75 10.05 -19.84 0.53
C ARG A 75 9.56 -19.87 1.98
N LEU A 76 9.20 -18.71 2.54
CA LEU A 76 8.66 -18.63 3.89
C LEU A 76 7.35 -19.42 4.02
N ARG A 77 6.45 -19.35 3.02
CA ARG A 77 5.19 -20.12 2.97
C ARG A 77 5.42 -21.62 3.05
N ALA A 78 6.43 -22.13 2.34
CA ALA A 78 6.73 -23.55 2.32
C ALA A 78 7.10 -24.09 3.72
N ASN A 79 7.62 -23.24 4.60
CA ASN A 79 8.06 -23.62 5.93
C ASN A 79 7.03 -23.30 7.04
N VAL A 80 5.84 -22.79 6.68
CA VAL A 80 4.79 -22.52 7.68
C VAL A 80 4.10 -23.83 8.08
N LYS A 81 4.22 -24.19 9.35
CA LYS A 81 3.40 -25.24 9.98
C LYS A 81 2.18 -24.60 10.64
N ILE A 82 1.03 -25.25 10.54
CA ILE A 82 -0.20 -24.81 11.22
C ILE A 82 -0.52 -25.81 12.33
N GLU A 83 -0.59 -25.31 13.56
CA GLU A 83 -0.94 -26.12 14.73
C GLU A 83 -2.21 -25.61 15.42
N LYS A 84 -2.87 -26.52 16.15
CA LYS A 84 -4.04 -26.20 16.98
C LYS A 84 -3.60 -25.63 18.33
N PHE A 85 -4.57 -25.13 19.09
CA PHE A 85 -4.33 -24.65 20.44
C PHE A 85 -3.61 -25.67 21.32
N SER A 86 -2.55 -25.20 21.98
CA SER A 86 -1.83 -25.87 23.05
C SER A 86 -1.55 -24.84 24.15
N ALA A 87 -1.57 -25.27 25.41
CA ALA A 87 -1.31 -24.40 26.55
C ALA A 87 0.06 -23.69 26.45
N VAL A 88 1.03 -24.30 25.76
CA VAL A 88 2.35 -23.73 25.49
C VAL A 88 2.27 -22.43 24.68
N TYR A 89 1.28 -22.31 23.77
CA TYR A 89 1.11 -21.15 22.89
C TYR A 89 0.18 -20.07 23.45
N LYS A 90 -0.35 -20.27 24.68
CA LYS A 90 -1.28 -19.33 25.33
C LYS A 90 -0.67 -17.93 25.49
N ALA A 91 0.60 -17.85 25.87
CA ALA A 91 1.30 -16.57 26.01
C ALA A 91 1.47 -15.88 24.65
N ASP A 92 1.87 -16.62 23.61
CA ASP A 92 2.00 -16.09 22.25
C ASP A 92 0.65 -15.60 21.70
N PHE A 93 -0.44 -16.32 21.96
CA PHE A 93 -1.80 -15.91 21.58
C PHE A 93 -2.17 -14.54 22.15
N LYS A 94 -1.97 -14.36 23.46
CA LYS A 94 -2.23 -13.11 24.14
C LYS A 94 -1.35 -11.99 23.60
N ASN A 95 -0.04 -12.23 23.53
CA ASN A 95 0.92 -11.20 23.14
C ASN A 95 0.67 -10.72 21.71
N LEU A 96 0.46 -11.63 20.76
CA LEU A 96 0.25 -11.28 19.35
C LEU A 96 -1.04 -10.49 19.13
N ASN A 97 -2.15 -10.92 19.75
CA ASN A 97 -3.42 -10.22 19.60
C ASN A 97 -3.44 -8.90 20.39
N LEU A 98 -2.79 -8.83 21.55
CA LEU A 98 -2.69 -7.57 22.31
C LEU A 98 -1.82 -6.55 21.57
N GLU A 99 -0.72 -6.98 20.96
CA GLU A 99 0.13 -6.13 20.11
C GLU A 99 -0.59 -5.69 18.83
N TRP A 100 -1.62 -6.43 18.40
CA TRP A 100 -2.47 -6.06 17.28
C TRP A 100 -3.53 -5.04 17.68
N LEU A 101 -4.26 -5.34 18.75
CA LEU A 101 -5.28 -4.46 19.31
C LEU A 101 -4.64 -3.13 19.66
N ASN A 102 -3.58 -3.09 20.48
CA ASN A 102 -2.89 -1.85 20.83
C ASN A 102 -2.41 -1.00 19.64
N HIS A 103 -2.18 -1.61 18.47
CA HIS A 103 -1.68 -0.90 17.29
C HIS A 103 -2.79 -0.39 16.37
N TYR A 104 -3.97 -1.02 16.38
CA TYR A 104 -5.05 -0.70 15.44
C TYR A 104 -6.39 -0.32 16.12
N PHE A 105 -6.54 -0.58 17.42
CA PHE A 105 -7.78 -0.48 18.19
C PHE A 105 -7.52 -0.09 19.65
N GLU A 106 -8.56 0.34 20.37
CA GLU A 106 -8.48 0.43 21.83
C GLU A 106 -8.77 -0.95 22.44
N VAL A 107 -7.97 -1.39 23.41
CA VAL A 107 -8.14 -2.71 24.02
C VAL A 107 -9.29 -2.67 25.02
N GLU A 108 -10.39 -3.33 24.70
CA GLU A 108 -11.55 -3.38 25.59
C GLU A 108 -11.35 -4.39 26.74
N PRO A 109 -12.09 -4.25 27.86
CA PRO A 109 -12.04 -5.21 28.96
C PRO A 109 -12.41 -6.64 28.53
N ILE A 110 -13.31 -6.78 27.57
CA ILE A 110 -13.72 -8.08 27.02
C ILE A 110 -12.58 -8.74 26.24
N ASP A 111 -11.78 -7.97 25.49
CA ASP A 111 -10.61 -8.49 24.79
C ASP A 111 -9.58 -9.04 25.76
N LYS A 112 -9.30 -8.30 26.84
CA LYS A 112 -8.39 -8.78 27.90
C LYS A 112 -8.90 -10.07 28.53
N LYS A 113 -10.21 -10.21 28.73
CA LYS A 113 -10.81 -11.42 29.29
C LYS A 113 -10.59 -12.62 28.36
N ILE A 114 -10.90 -12.47 27.07
CA ILE A 114 -10.74 -13.50 26.04
C ILE A 114 -9.27 -13.88 25.87
N LEU A 115 -8.37 -12.89 25.79
CA LEU A 115 -6.94 -13.11 25.57
C LEU A 115 -6.23 -13.72 26.78
N ASN A 116 -6.70 -13.44 28.01
CA ASN A 116 -6.16 -14.08 29.21
C ASN A 116 -6.65 -15.53 29.37
N ASN A 117 -7.87 -15.83 28.90
CA ASN A 117 -8.53 -17.11 29.10
C ASN A 117 -9.05 -17.75 27.80
N PRO A 118 -8.19 -17.97 26.78
CA PRO A 118 -8.61 -18.52 25.49
C PRO A 118 -9.23 -19.92 25.58
N GLU A 119 -8.82 -20.74 26.55
CA GLU A 119 -9.40 -22.07 26.78
C GLU A 119 -10.88 -21.99 27.17
N SER A 120 -11.21 -21.19 28.18
CA SER A 120 -12.60 -21.11 28.66
C SER A 120 -13.49 -20.31 27.73
N GLU A 121 -12.98 -19.24 27.11
CA GLU A 121 -13.80 -18.32 26.32
C GLU A 121 -13.93 -18.76 24.85
N ILE A 122 -12.94 -19.49 24.29
CA ILE A 122 -12.93 -19.89 22.86
C ILE A 122 -12.98 -21.41 22.71
N ILE A 123 -12.12 -22.18 23.38
CA ILE A 123 -12.04 -23.64 23.14
C ILE A 123 -13.24 -24.37 23.74
N ASN A 124 -13.57 -24.09 25.00
CA ASN A 124 -14.65 -24.77 25.73
C ASN A 124 -16.05 -24.37 25.22
N THR A 125 -16.17 -23.23 24.54
CA THR A 125 -17.40 -22.79 23.86
C THR A 125 -17.57 -23.47 22.49
N GLY A 126 -16.62 -24.32 22.09
CA GLY A 126 -16.64 -25.07 20.83
C GLY A 126 -15.90 -24.39 19.68
N GLY A 127 -15.21 -23.29 19.93
CA GLY A 127 -14.31 -22.62 18.99
C GLY A 127 -12.95 -23.30 18.84
N MET A 128 -12.10 -22.75 17.97
CA MET A 128 -10.76 -23.28 17.67
C MET A 128 -9.75 -22.15 17.56
N ILE A 129 -8.51 -22.38 17.98
CA ILE A 129 -7.41 -21.43 17.76
C ILE A 129 -6.33 -22.14 16.96
N PHE A 130 -5.81 -21.45 15.94
CA PHE A 130 -4.77 -21.92 15.05
C PHE A 130 -3.54 -21.02 15.15
N PHE A 131 -2.37 -21.64 15.17
CA PHE A 131 -1.07 -20.98 15.21
C PHE A 131 -0.30 -21.27 13.94
N ALA A 132 0.37 -20.25 13.40
CA ALA A 132 1.36 -20.42 12.35
C ALA A 132 2.75 -20.42 12.97
N LEU A 133 3.51 -21.49 12.71
CA LEU A 133 4.88 -21.67 13.18
C LEU A 133 5.84 -21.65 12.00
N ILE A 134 6.98 -20.97 12.19
CA ILE A 134 8.15 -21.05 11.33
C ILE A 134 9.33 -21.38 12.25
N ASP A 135 10.08 -22.44 11.93
CA ASP A 135 11.19 -22.94 12.76
C ASP A 135 10.79 -23.13 14.23
N GLU A 136 9.63 -23.75 14.46
CA GLU A 136 9.05 -24.00 15.80
C GLU A 136 8.67 -22.74 16.61
N LYS A 137 8.76 -21.54 16.02
CA LYS A 137 8.36 -20.29 16.65
C LYS A 137 7.00 -19.83 16.15
N VAL A 138 6.11 -19.45 17.08
CA VAL A 138 4.82 -18.85 16.74
C VAL A 138 5.05 -17.49 16.10
N VAL A 139 4.66 -17.38 14.83
CA VAL A 139 4.74 -16.17 14.01
C VAL A 139 3.37 -15.59 13.70
N GLY A 140 2.27 -16.27 14.03
CA GLY A 140 0.92 -15.73 13.88
C GLY A 140 -0.16 -16.60 14.51
N THR A 141 -1.34 -16.04 14.70
CA THR A 141 -2.48 -16.74 15.30
C THR A 141 -3.81 -16.28 14.71
N CYS A 142 -4.83 -17.14 14.79
CA CYS A 142 -6.22 -16.81 14.46
C CYS A 142 -7.16 -17.67 15.31
N ALA A 143 -8.32 -17.14 15.68
CA ALA A 143 -9.33 -17.87 16.41
C ALA A 143 -10.63 -17.98 15.60
N MET A 144 -11.32 -19.09 15.74
CA MET A 144 -12.71 -19.30 15.33
C MET A 144 -13.53 -19.35 16.61
N ILE A 145 -14.42 -18.39 16.78
CA ILE A 145 -15.30 -18.27 17.94
C ILE A 145 -16.67 -18.80 17.52
N LYS A 146 -17.21 -19.78 18.24
CA LYS A 146 -18.54 -20.32 17.95
C LYS A 146 -19.61 -19.33 18.39
N ILE A 147 -20.54 -18.99 17.49
CA ILE A 147 -21.71 -18.16 17.77
C ILE A 147 -22.93 -18.92 17.28
N ASN A 148 -23.72 -19.48 18.20
CA ASN A 148 -24.87 -20.33 17.89
C ASN A 148 -24.50 -21.49 16.94
N ASP A 149 -25.14 -21.56 15.77
CA ASP A 149 -24.88 -22.56 14.72
C ASP A 149 -23.82 -22.11 13.69
N SER A 150 -23.12 -21.00 13.94
CA SER A 150 -22.08 -20.46 13.05
C SER A 150 -20.75 -20.23 13.79
N PHE A 151 -19.70 -19.94 13.02
CA PHE A 151 -18.37 -19.62 13.54
C PHE A 151 -17.94 -18.24 13.03
N GLU A 152 -17.53 -17.37 13.94
CA GLU A 152 -16.88 -16.11 13.62
C GLU A 152 -15.37 -16.31 13.56
N LEU A 153 -14.74 -15.81 12.50
CA LEU A 153 -13.28 -15.82 12.38
C LEU A 153 -12.70 -14.56 13.00
N SER A 154 -12.18 -14.68 14.22
CA SER A 154 -11.41 -13.63 14.88
C SER A 154 -9.98 -13.60 14.33
N LYS A 155 -9.68 -12.49 13.68
CA LYS A 155 -8.55 -12.31 12.79
C LYS A 155 -7.36 -11.74 13.58
N GLY A 156 -6.34 -12.55 13.87
CA GLY A 156 -5.17 -12.15 14.65
C GLY A 156 -3.98 -11.62 13.84
N LYS A 157 -2.92 -11.23 14.54
CA LYS A 157 -1.65 -10.66 13.99
C LYS A 157 -0.56 -11.70 13.78
N SER A 158 0.34 -11.40 12.85
CA SER A 158 1.62 -12.08 12.65
C SER A 158 2.81 -11.21 13.08
N LYS A 159 3.88 -11.80 13.66
CA LYS A 159 5.11 -11.08 14.04
C LYS A 159 5.72 -10.36 12.83
N LYS A 160 6.15 -9.11 13.01
CA LYS A 160 6.90 -8.30 12.02
C LYS A 160 8.34 -8.81 11.82
N GLU A 161 8.92 -9.45 12.82
CA GLU A 161 10.32 -9.84 12.86
C GLU A 161 10.46 -11.36 12.80
N ILE A 162 10.62 -11.87 11.58
CA ILE A 162 11.39 -13.10 11.37
C ILE A 162 12.83 -12.61 11.22
N PRO A 163 13.78 -12.98 12.10
CA PRO A 163 15.16 -12.52 12.00
C PRO A 163 15.83 -13.22 10.82
N VAL A 164 15.72 -12.62 9.64
CA VAL A 164 16.64 -12.82 8.54
C VAL A 164 17.27 -11.45 8.30
N ASP A 165 18.46 -11.30 8.87
CA ASP A 165 19.44 -10.25 8.66
C ASP A 165 18.95 -8.94 7.99
N SER A 166 18.83 -7.91 8.84
CA SER A 166 18.85 -6.47 8.54
C SER A 166 18.50 -5.99 7.10
N ARG A 167 17.23 -5.60 6.91
CA ARG A 167 16.66 -4.58 5.96
C ARG A 167 15.35 -4.97 5.25
N TRP A 168 14.41 -5.64 5.93
CA TRP A 168 13.11 -5.97 5.35
C TRP A 168 11.95 -5.63 6.29
N THR A 169 11.39 -4.42 6.17
CA THR A 169 10.16 -4.05 6.86
C THR A 169 8.94 -4.55 6.06
N PHE A 170 8.16 -5.45 6.68
CA PHE A 170 6.89 -5.90 6.13
C PHE A 170 5.86 -4.76 6.22
N GLY A 171 5.71 -4.02 5.13
CA GLY A 171 4.57 -3.13 4.87
C GLY A 171 3.31 -3.92 4.52
N GLU A 172 2.24 -3.64 5.26
CA GLU A 172 0.83 -3.72 4.89
C GLU A 172 0.36 -4.92 4.05
N ALA A 173 0.30 -6.08 4.68
CA ALA A 173 -0.71 -7.08 4.39
C ALA A 173 -0.71 -8.06 5.56
N LYS A 174 -1.67 -8.97 5.56
CA LYS A 174 -1.72 -10.19 6.40
C LYS A 174 -2.48 -10.04 7.70
N PRO A 175 -3.76 -9.72 7.52
CA PRO A 175 -4.71 -10.64 8.09
C PRO A 175 -5.56 -11.34 6.99
N ARG A 176 -5.56 -10.87 5.73
CA ARG A 176 -6.15 -11.60 4.57
C ARG A 176 -5.39 -12.88 4.17
N PHE A 177 -4.10 -12.96 4.55
CA PHE A 177 -3.19 -14.04 4.16
C PHE A 177 -3.44 -15.34 4.92
N PHE A 178 -3.73 -15.24 6.23
CA PHE A 178 -4.05 -16.40 7.07
C PHE A 178 -5.38 -17.05 6.66
N ILE A 179 -6.38 -16.22 6.32
CA ILE A 179 -7.70 -16.67 5.84
C ILE A 179 -7.58 -17.45 4.52
N ARG A 180 -6.76 -16.97 3.58
CA ARG A 180 -6.59 -17.61 2.26
C ARG A 180 -5.93 -18.99 2.35
N GLU A 181 -4.99 -19.17 3.27
CA GLU A 181 -4.29 -20.44 3.49
C GLU A 181 -5.13 -21.45 4.27
N LEU A 182 -5.97 -20.97 5.21
CA LEU A 182 -6.99 -21.79 5.87
C LEU A 182 -8.06 -22.27 4.87
N SER A 183 -8.54 -21.40 3.99
CA SER A 183 -9.58 -21.75 3.01
C SER A 183 -9.12 -22.72 1.92
N SER A 184 -7.82 -22.81 1.63
CA SER A 184 -7.29 -23.74 0.62
C SER A 184 -7.04 -25.14 1.18
N LYS A 185 -6.88 -25.27 2.50
CA LYS A 185 -6.57 -26.54 3.18
C LYS A 185 -7.76 -27.13 3.94
N VAL A 186 -8.84 -26.37 4.11
CA VAL A 186 -10.07 -26.83 4.77
C VAL A 186 -11.27 -26.43 3.90
N PRO A 187 -12.14 -27.37 3.47
CA PRO A 187 -13.25 -27.05 2.59
C PRO A 187 -14.32 -26.28 3.36
N PHE A 188 -14.46 -24.99 3.08
CA PHE A 188 -15.55 -24.16 3.60
C PHE A 188 -16.35 -23.52 2.45
N LYS A 189 -17.68 -23.56 2.55
CA LYS A 189 -18.58 -22.72 1.74
C LYS A 189 -18.50 -21.29 2.28
N THR A 190 -17.88 -20.40 1.52
CA THR A 190 -17.69 -19.00 1.90
C THR A 190 -18.98 -18.21 1.72
N GLN A 191 -19.65 -17.82 2.80
CA GLN A 191 -20.53 -16.65 2.84
C GLN A 191 -20.45 -16.02 4.23
N ALA A 192 -19.90 -14.80 4.31
CA ALA A 192 -20.36 -13.70 5.17
C ALA A 192 -19.38 -12.51 5.08
N GLN A 193 -19.90 -11.37 4.60
CA GLN A 193 -19.32 -10.04 4.80
C GLN A 193 -19.66 -9.59 6.24
N GLN A 194 -18.70 -9.00 6.95
CA GLN A 194 -18.98 -8.29 8.21
C GLN A 194 -19.88 -7.09 7.91
N MET A 195 -21.05 -6.99 8.55
CA MET A 195 -21.92 -5.82 8.48
C MET A 195 -21.27 -4.68 9.29
N GLN A 196 -20.57 -3.78 8.59
CA GLN A 196 -20.36 -2.41 9.07
C GLN A 196 -21.73 -1.70 9.08
N PRO A 197 -21.96 -0.71 9.98
CA PRO A 197 -23.16 0.11 9.89
C PRO A 197 -23.28 0.64 8.46
N PRO A 198 -24.49 0.60 7.86
CA PRO A 198 -24.67 0.98 6.47
C PRO A 198 -24.09 2.39 6.29
N PRO A 199 -23.19 2.58 5.30
CA PRO A 199 -22.58 3.88 5.08
C PRO A 199 -23.69 4.92 4.85
N PRO A 200 -23.48 6.17 5.30
CA PRO A 200 -24.44 7.23 5.03
C PRO A 200 -24.67 7.33 3.53
N LYS A 201 -25.93 7.47 3.13
CA LYS A 201 -26.31 7.56 1.72
C LYS A 201 -25.67 8.81 1.12
N LEU A 202 -25.00 8.68 -0.03
CA LEU A 202 -24.27 9.78 -0.63
C LEU A 202 -25.21 10.77 -1.35
N GLU A 203 -25.40 11.95 -0.76
CA GLU A 203 -26.24 13.01 -1.34
C GLU A 203 -25.56 13.73 -2.51
N ALA A 204 -26.34 14.30 -3.43
CA ALA A 204 -25.84 15.01 -4.60
C ALA A 204 -24.90 16.19 -4.23
N LYS A 205 -25.23 16.92 -3.16
CA LYS A 205 -24.40 18.02 -2.64
C LYS A 205 -23.03 17.53 -2.19
N MET A 206 -22.97 16.40 -1.48
CA MET A 206 -21.72 15.81 -0.99
C MET A 206 -20.82 15.35 -2.15
N LYS A 207 -21.40 14.79 -3.22
CA LYS A 207 -20.65 14.40 -4.43
C LYS A 207 -19.99 15.62 -5.10
N ALA A 208 -20.74 16.72 -5.22
CA ALA A 208 -20.26 17.95 -5.83
C ALA A 208 -19.13 18.59 -5.01
N GLU A 209 -19.29 18.67 -3.68
CA GLU A 209 -18.26 19.18 -2.78
C GLU A 209 -17.00 18.31 -2.80
N ALA A 210 -17.15 16.98 -2.78
CA ALA A 210 -16.03 16.05 -2.86
C ALA A 210 -15.23 16.21 -4.15
N ILE A 211 -15.89 16.33 -5.31
CA ILE A 211 -15.23 16.53 -6.61
C ILE A 211 -14.53 17.90 -6.66
N THR A 212 -15.16 18.94 -6.12
CA THR A 212 -14.58 20.29 -6.06
C THR A 212 -13.30 20.29 -5.22
N ASN A 213 -13.35 19.72 -4.02
CA ASN A 213 -12.20 19.65 -3.11
C ASN A 213 -11.08 18.78 -3.65
N LEU A 214 -11.42 17.65 -4.27
CA LEU A 214 -10.45 16.78 -4.95
C LEU A 214 -9.75 17.51 -6.09
N SER A 215 -10.50 18.21 -6.94
CA SER A 215 -9.94 18.94 -8.08
C SER A 215 -8.99 20.04 -7.60
N LYS A 216 -9.38 20.78 -6.57
CA LYS A 216 -8.51 21.78 -5.92
C LYS A 216 -7.23 21.16 -5.38
N ALA A 217 -7.32 20.07 -4.62
CA ALA A 217 -6.17 19.39 -4.05
C ALA A 217 -5.20 18.87 -5.13
N LEU A 218 -5.72 18.35 -6.24
CA LEU A 218 -4.92 17.91 -7.38
C LEU A 218 -4.20 19.10 -8.04
N ILE A 219 -4.87 20.22 -8.25
CA ILE A 219 -4.25 21.40 -8.87
C ILE A 219 -3.14 21.97 -7.97
N GLU A 220 -3.34 21.97 -6.66
CA GLU A 220 -2.40 22.56 -5.70
C GLU A 220 -1.19 21.65 -5.40
N SER A 221 -1.39 20.33 -5.42
CA SER A 221 -0.40 19.37 -4.89
C SER A 221 0.13 18.34 -5.89
N TYR A 222 -0.52 18.16 -7.05
CA TYR A 222 -0.07 17.19 -8.05
C TYR A 222 1.05 17.76 -8.93
N ILE A 223 2.06 16.94 -9.20
CA ILE A 223 3.29 17.39 -9.89
C ILE A 223 3.06 17.81 -11.37
N PHE A 224 1.99 17.33 -12.00
CA PHE A 224 1.64 17.64 -13.39
C PHE A 224 0.35 18.47 -13.48
N LEU A 225 0.49 19.80 -13.49
CA LEU A 225 -0.63 20.75 -13.51
C LEU A 225 -1.58 20.53 -14.71
N ASP A 226 -1.04 20.40 -15.92
CA ASP A 226 -1.84 20.20 -17.13
C ASP A 226 -2.70 18.92 -17.07
N THR A 227 -2.17 17.88 -16.42
CA THR A 227 -2.91 16.63 -16.21
C THR A 227 -3.97 16.78 -15.13
N ALA A 228 -3.67 17.49 -14.04
CA ALA A 228 -4.65 17.79 -12.98
C ALA A 228 -5.86 18.59 -13.53
N GLN A 229 -5.61 19.58 -14.40
CA GLN A 229 -6.68 20.35 -15.06
C GLN A 229 -7.55 19.48 -15.99
N LYS A 230 -6.96 18.50 -16.70
CA LYS A 230 -7.73 17.54 -17.51
C LYS A 230 -8.62 16.64 -16.65
N VAL A 231 -8.11 16.21 -15.50
CA VAL A 231 -8.89 15.42 -14.53
C VAL A 231 -10.07 16.24 -14.00
N GLU A 232 -9.84 17.49 -13.56
CA GLU A 232 -10.90 18.39 -13.12
C GLU A 232 -12.00 18.54 -14.18
N ALA A 233 -11.61 18.79 -15.44
CA ALA A 233 -12.56 18.97 -16.54
C ALA A 233 -13.46 17.75 -16.74
N ILE A 234 -12.89 16.54 -16.68
CA ILE A 234 -13.65 15.29 -16.85
C ILE A 234 -14.54 15.00 -15.65
N LEU A 235 -14.04 15.17 -14.42
CA LEU A 235 -14.84 14.92 -13.23
C LEU A 235 -16.05 15.86 -13.16
N ASN A 236 -15.85 17.14 -13.52
CA ASN A 236 -16.94 18.12 -13.59
C ASN A 236 -17.92 17.83 -14.74
N ALA A 237 -17.43 17.40 -15.91
CA ALA A 237 -18.28 16.99 -17.02
C ALA A 237 -19.13 15.76 -16.66
N ASN A 238 -18.52 14.75 -16.02
CA ASN A 238 -19.21 13.54 -15.57
C ASN A 238 -20.27 13.85 -14.51
N LEU A 239 -19.97 14.77 -13.59
CA LEU A 239 -20.94 15.26 -12.60
C LEU A 239 -22.11 15.98 -13.28
N LYS A 240 -21.85 16.88 -14.22
CA LYS A 240 -22.88 17.63 -14.95
C LYS A 240 -23.76 16.72 -15.82
N ASN A 241 -23.19 15.65 -16.37
CA ASN A 241 -23.90 14.65 -17.17
C ASN A 241 -24.67 13.62 -16.33
N GLY A 242 -24.65 13.75 -14.99
CA GLY A 242 -25.37 12.87 -14.08
C GLY A 242 -24.82 11.44 -13.99
N LEU A 243 -23.57 11.21 -14.40
CA LEU A 243 -22.96 9.87 -14.37
C LEU A 243 -22.82 9.34 -12.94
N TYR A 244 -22.72 10.23 -11.94
CA TYR A 244 -22.60 9.87 -10.54
C TYR A 244 -23.94 9.87 -9.79
N ASP A 245 -25.05 10.26 -10.42
CA ASP A 245 -26.34 10.47 -9.75
C ASP A 245 -26.89 9.17 -9.15
N LYS A 246 -26.69 8.05 -9.85
CA LYS A 246 -27.19 6.72 -9.45
C LYS A 246 -26.32 5.99 -8.43
N ILE A 247 -25.16 6.57 -8.06
CA ILE A 247 -24.20 5.93 -7.16
C ILE A 247 -24.51 6.34 -5.72
N ASP A 248 -25.24 5.52 -4.99
CA ASP A 248 -25.63 5.79 -3.60
C ASP A 248 -24.58 5.32 -2.58
N ASP A 249 -23.72 4.37 -2.96
CA ASP A 249 -22.67 3.79 -2.11
C ASP A 249 -21.37 4.62 -2.18
N PRO A 250 -20.85 5.13 -1.04
CA PRO A 250 -19.63 5.95 -1.03
C PRO A 250 -18.37 5.21 -1.50
N MET A 251 -18.29 3.89 -1.31
CA MET A 251 -17.14 3.10 -1.76
C MET A 251 -17.16 2.92 -3.28
N GLU A 252 -18.34 2.66 -3.85
CA GLU A 252 -18.55 2.60 -5.31
C GLU A 252 -18.27 3.96 -5.97
N PHE A 253 -18.69 5.06 -5.33
CA PHE A 253 -18.37 6.41 -5.80
C PHE A 253 -16.85 6.63 -5.81
N ALA A 254 -16.15 6.28 -4.72
CA ALA A 254 -14.71 6.44 -4.61
C ALA A 254 -13.93 5.61 -5.66
N GLN A 255 -14.37 4.38 -5.91
CA GLN A 255 -13.80 3.52 -6.95
C GLN A 255 -14.03 4.06 -8.36
N THR A 256 -15.21 4.62 -8.63
CA THR A 256 -15.55 5.21 -9.93
C THR A 256 -14.68 6.44 -10.19
N ILE A 257 -14.59 7.35 -9.22
CA ILE A 257 -13.71 8.52 -9.30
C ILE A 257 -12.25 8.11 -9.51
N THR A 258 -11.76 7.08 -8.79
CA THR A 258 -10.40 6.56 -8.98
C THR A 258 -10.16 6.07 -10.42
N LYS A 259 -11.13 5.37 -11.02
CA LYS A 259 -11.01 4.93 -12.42
C LYS A 259 -10.93 6.12 -13.38
N ASP A 260 -11.77 7.13 -13.19
CA ASP A 260 -11.82 8.31 -14.05
C ASP A 260 -10.51 9.11 -13.99
N ILE A 261 -9.93 9.26 -12.80
CA ILE A 261 -8.62 9.90 -12.61
C ILE A 261 -7.51 9.08 -13.28
N GLN A 262 -7.50 7.76 -13.06
CA GLN A 262 -6.44 6.88 -13.57
C GLN A 262 -6.48 6.71 -15.08
N ALA A 263 -7.66 6.85 -15.71
CA ALA A 263 -7.80 6.85 -17.17
C ALA A 263 -7.00 8.00 -17.83
N ILE A 264 -6.82 9.11 -17.12
CA ILE A 264 -6.14 10.32 -17.63
C ILE A 264 -4.70 10.40 -17.15
N THR A 265 -4.47 10.14 -15.87
CA THR A 265 -3.15 10.27 -15.25
C THR A 265 -2.24 9.08 -15.55
N GLN A 266 -2.82 7.91 -15.83
CA GLN A 266 -2.12 6.60 -15.87
C GLN A 266 -1.33 6.29 -14.59
N ASP A 267 -1.59 7.04 -13.51
CA ASP A 267 -0.89 6.96 -12.23
C ASP A 267 -1.65 6.02 -11.28
N LYS A 268 -1.12 4.82 -11.08
CA LYS A 268 -1.76 3.80 -10.22
C LYS A 268 -1.64 4.09 -8.72
N HIS A 269 -0.83 5.09 -8.34
CA HIS A 269 -0.65 5.54 -6.96
C HIS A 269 -1.65 6.63 -6.59
N LEU A 270 -2.19 7.37 -7.56
CA LEU A 270 -3.23 8.34 -7.33
C LEU A 270 -4.61 7.66 -7.23
N ARG A 271 -5.24 7.75 -6.06
CA ARG A 271 -6.53 7.11 -5.74
C ARG A 271 -7.38 8.02 -4.87
N PHE A 272 -8.68 7.93 -5.06
CA PHE A 272 -9.67 8.56 -4.21
C PHE A 272 -10.35 7.47 -3.37
N GLY A 273 -10.27 7.57 -2.05
CA GLY A 273 -10.69 6.52 -1.12
C GLY A 273 -11.76 7.00 -0.16
N PHE A 274 -12.66 6.08 0.22
CA PHE A 274 -13.59 6.28 1.32
C PHE A 274 -13.17 5.43 2.51
N ASN A 275 -13.00 6.06 3.68
CA ASN A 275 -12.74 5.36 4.93
C ASN A 275 -13.97 5.52 5.84
N PRO A 276 -14.77 4.45 6.05
CA PRO A 276 -16.02 4.55 6.80
C PRO A 276 -15.80 4.89 8.29
N GLN A 277 -14.68 4.43 8.87
CA GLN A 277 -14.35 4.74 10.26
C GLN A 277 -13.96 6.21 10.40
N LEU A 278 -13.11 6.71 9.50
CA LEU A 278 -12.73 8.13 9.48
C LEU A 278 -13.93 9.05 9.26
N ALA A 279 -14.85 8.67 8.35
CA ALA A 279 -16.08 9.42 8.13
C ALA A 279 -16.96 9.47 9.38
N ALA A 280 -17.10 8.33 10.10
CA ALA A 280 -17.84 8.29 11.36
C ALA A 280 -17.18 9.13 12.47
N ASP A 281 -15.85 9.18 12.49
CA ASP A 281 -15.08 9.96 13.46
C ASP A 281 -15.17 11.47 13.18
N LEU A 282 -15.11 11.88 11.91
CA LEU A 282 -15.29 13.27 11.45
C LEU A 282 -16.70 13.80 11.77
N LEU A 283 -17.73 12.96 11.59
CA LEU A 283 -19.12 13.32 11.95
C LEU A 283 -19.31 13.55 13.46
N LYS A 284 -18.44 12.96 14.31
CA LYS A 284 -18.50 13.13 15.77
C LYS A 284 -17.65 14.30 16.27
N GLY A 285 -16.55 14.62 15.58
CA GLY A 285 -15.53 15.56 16.04
C GLY A 285 -15.41 16.88 15.28
N GLY A 286 -16.13 17.05 14.17
CA GLY A 286 -15.98 18.20 13.26
C GLY A 286 -14.87 18.01 12.22
N ASP A 287 -14.82 18.89 11.22
CA ASP A 287 -13.90 18.78 10.06
C ASP A 287 -12.65 19.68 10.18
N ASP A 288 -12.37 20.18 11.39
CA ASP A 288 -11.21 21.05 11.63
C ASP A 288 -10.03 20.24 12.17
N ASP A 289 -8.97 20.13 11.36
CA ASP A 289 -7.73 19.41 11.68
C ASP A 289 -7.04 19.94 12.95
N GLU A 290 -7.19 21.22 13.30
CA GLU A 290 -6.52 21.80 14.47
C GLU A 290 -7.28 21.59 15.79
N THR A 291 -8.61 21.48 15.73
CA THR A 291 -9.46 21.41 16.93
C THR A 291 -10.13 20.06 17.13
N ASN A 292 -10.16 19.18 16.13
CA ASN A 292 -10.72 17.84 16.28
C ASN A 292 -9.74 16.94 17.06
N PRO A 293 -10.08 16.54 18.31
CA PRO A 293 -9.19 15.75 19.15
C PRO A 293 -8.93 14.34 18.60
N ILE A 294 -9.81 13.83 17.75
CA ILE A 294 -9.67 12.52 17.10
C ILE A 294 -8.67 12.59 15.95
N LEU A 295 -8.75 13.62 15.09
CA LEU A 295 -7.79 13.84 13.99
C LEU A 295 -6.39 14.15 14.54
N LYS A 296 -6.30 14.99 15.56
CA LYS A 296 -5.02 15.32 16.21
C LYS A 296 -4.34 14.09 16.81
N LYS A 297 -5.07 13.27 17.57
CA LYS A 297 -4.52 12.02 18.15
C LYS A 297 -4.04 11.06 17.06
N LYS A 298 -4.82 10.94 15.97
CA LYS A 298 -4.48 10.07 14.84
C LYS A 298 -3.24 10.55 14.08
N PHE A 299 -3.14 11.86 13.80
CA PHE A 299 -1.97 12.48 13.21
C PHE A 299 -0.72 12.30 14.09
N GLU A 300 -0.86 12.49 15.41
CA GLU A 300 0.22 12.24 16.37
C GLU A 300 0.69 10.78 16.34
N ASP A 301 -0.24 9.83 16.24
CA ASP A 301 0.10 8.40 16.19
C ASP A 301 0.72 7.99 14.84
N GLU A 302 0.30 8.58 13.73
CA GLU A 302 0.95 8.43 12.41
C GLU A 302 2.36 9.04 12.41
N MET A 303 2.55 10.20 13.01
CA MET A 303 3.86 10.84 13.12
C MET A 303 4.81 10.06 14.03
N LYS A 304 4.32 9.49 15.14
CA LYS A 304 5.11 8.56 15.98
C LYS A 304 5.59 7.34 15.20
N GLN A 305 4.78 6.79 14.30
CA GLN A 305 5.15 5.62 13.50
C GLN A 305 6.33 5.87 12.56
N ASN A 306 6.47 7.11 12.07
CA ASN A 306 7.60 7.53 11.24
C ASN A 306 8.71 8.22 12.03
N ASN A 307 8.70 8.08 13.37
CA ASN A 307 9.62 8.77 14.29
C ASN A 307 9.70 10.29 14.00
N TYR A 308 8.58 10.91 13.63
CA TYR A 308 8.47 12.31 13.20
C TYR A 308 9.47 12.69 12.07
N GLY A 309 9.94 11.72 11.28
CA GLY A 309 10.94 11.91 10.23
C GLY A 309 12.40 11.86 10.71
N PHE A 310 12.66 11.68 12.01
CA PHE A 310 14.01 11.54 12.53
C PHE A 310 14.58 10.14 12.24
N LYS A 311 15.73 10.09 11.56
CA LYS A 311 16.40 8.82 11.21
C LYS A 311 17.33 8.30 12.31
N LYS A 312 17.84 9.18 13.17
CA LYS A 312 18.75 8.87 14.26
C LYS A 312 18.77 10.02 15.26
N LEU A 313 18.75 9.71 16.56
CA LEU A 313 18.99 10.66 17.64
C LEU A 313 20.12 10.09 18.51
N GLU A 314 21.23 10.81 18.63
CA GLU A 314 22.34 10.43 19.52
C GLU A 314 22.73 11.62 20.37
N VAL A 315 22.93 11.38 21.66
CA VAL A 315 23.57 12.33 22.57
C VAL A 315 25.07 12.12 22.43
N LEU A 316 25.76 13.12 21.87
CA LEU A 316 27.21 13.08 21.74
C LEU A 316 27.82 13.41 23.10
N ASN A 317 28.57 12.47 23.66
CA ASN A 317 29.45 12.68 24.81
C ASN A 317 30.79 13.25 24.38
#